data_AF-A0A1I5U5D5-F1
#
_entry.id   AF-A0A1I5U5D5-F1
#
_cell.length_a   1.000
_cell.length_b   1.000
_cell.length_c   1.000
_cell.angle_alpha   90.00
_cell.angle_beta   90.00
_cell.angle_gamma   90.00
#
_symmetry.space_group_name_H-M   'P 1'
#
loop_
_entity.id
_entity.type
_entity.pdbx_description
1 polymer ?
#
loop_
_entity_poly.entity_id
_entity_poly.type
_entity_poly.pdbx_seq_one_letter_code
_entity_poly.pdbx_strand_id
1 'polypeptide(L)'
;MKKYSLHIISFFAVFWISVRTINAQMKNGTNPDNLNASEIKASNNGLLVPSVYRTSTIFSDPLGSHVEVMRIYSSANSGNIVPGFYYSDGSKWVGIFSTDDAETGALPVIGDLKQSFRTNDYNGRCTLEGRTLSSLSASAQAMADSIAITGNLPDAKNGVLKTGT
;
A
#
# COMPACT_ATOMS: atom_id res chain seq x y z
N MET A 1 26.60 -58.86 -28.26
CA MET A 1 26.09 -57.49 -28.44
C MET A 1 24.84 -57.16 -27.59
N LYS A 2 23.92 -58.11 -27.34
CA LYS A 2 22.70 -57.84 -26.54
C LYS A 2 22.91 -57.53 -25.04
N LYS A 3 23.98 -58.04 -24.41
CA LYS A 3 24.22 -57.89 -22.96
C LYS A 3 24.54 -56.45 -22.52
N TYR A 4 25.28 -55.69 -23.32
CA TYR A 4 25.61 -54.29 -23.00
C TYR A 4 24.47 -53.31 -23.35
N SER A 5 23.58 -53.70 -24.27
CA SER A 5 22.44 -52.89 -24.67
C SER A 5 21.41 -52.72 -23.54
N LEU A 6 21.19 -53.76 -22.72
CA LEU A 6 20.28 -53.68 -21.58
C LEU A 6 20.79 -52.72 -20.48
N HIS A 7 22.10 -52.71 -20.23
CA HIS A 7 22.71 -51.83 -19.23
C HIS A 7 22.73 -50.35 -19.68
N ILE A 8 22.94 -50.09 -20.97
CA ILE A 8 22.88 -48.73 -21.53
C ILE A 8 21.46 -48.14 -21.45
N ILE A 9 20.44 -48.94 -21.76
CA ILE A 9 19.04 -48.51 -21.67
C ILE A 9 18.66 -48.25 -20.20
N SER A 10 19.11 -49.11 -19.29
CA SER A 10 18.89 -48.92 -17.84
C SER A 10 19.56 -47.65 -17.32
N PHE A 11 20.76 -47.32 -17.79
CA PHE A 11 21.48 -46.10 -17.39
C PHE A 11 20.76 -44.84 -17.88
N PHE A 12 20.28 -44.83 -19.13
CA PHE A 12 19.52 -43.71 -19.68
C PHE A 12 18.16 -43.51 -18.99
N ALA A 13 17.47 -44.59 -18.63
CA ALA A 13 16.19 -44.51 -17.90
C ALA A 13 16.36 -43.91 -16.49
N VAL A 14 17.44 -44.26 -15.78
CA VAL A 14 17.76 -43.70 -14.45
C VAL A 14 18.16 -42.22 -14.55
N PHE A 15 18.88 -41.83 -15.61
CA PHE A 15 19.25 -40.44 -15.85
C PHE A 15 18.03 -39.55 -16.14
N TRP A 16 17.04 -40.06 -16.88
CA TRP A 16 15.81 -39.33 -17.21
C TRP A 16 14.87 -39.15 -16.00
N ILE A 17 14.84 -40.11 -15.07
CA ILE A 17 14.04 -40.03 -13.82
C ILE A 17 14.64 -39.03 -12.81
N SER A 18 15.94 -38.75 -12.92
CA SER A 18 16.69 -37.87 -12.02
C SER A 18 16.55 -36.38 -12.35
N VAL A 19 16.00 -36.02 -13.51
CA VAL A 19 15.71 -34.62 -13.87
C VAL A 19 14.36 -34.22 -13.27
N ARG A 20 14.33 -33.98 -11.96
CA ARG A 20 13.18 -33.35 -11.29
C ARG A 20 13.38 -31.83 -11.31
N THR A 21 12.39 -31.10 -11.82
CA THR A 21 12.31 -29.65 -11.64
C THR A 21 12.11 -29.35 -10.16
N ILE A 22 13.16 -28.89 -9.49
CA ILE A 22 13.04 -28.31 -8.15
C ILE A 22 12.33 -26.97 -8.33
N ASN A 23 11.00 -26.95 -8.17
CA ASN A 23 10.32 -25.70 -7.87
C ASN A 23 10.74 -25.35 -6.43
N ALA A 24 11.51 -24.28 -6.24
CA ALA A 24 11.79 -23.77 -4.92
C ALA A 24 10.46 -23.33 -4.29
N GLN A 25 9.93 -24.12 -3.36
CA GLN A 25 8.76 -23.77 -2.56
C GLN A 25 9.25 -23.48 -1.14
N MET A 26 9.11 -22.23 -0.71
CA MET A 26 9.31 -21.90 0.70
C MET A 26 8.14 -22.45 1.50
N LYS A 27 8.40 -23.47 2.34
CA LYS A 27 7.49 -23.91 3.40
C LYS A 27 7.67 -22.99 4.61
N ASN A 28 6.61 -22.33 5.05
CA ASN A 28 6.63 -21.51 6.27
C ASN A 28 5.92 -22.23 7.43
N GLY A 29 6.67 -22.57 8.48
CA GLY A 29 6.19 -22.87 9.85
C GLY A 29 5.66 -24.27 10.16
N THR A 30 6.28 -24.95 11.14
CA THR A 30 5.67 -26.04 11.95
C THR A 30 6.13 -25.99 13.42
N ASN A 31 6.33 -24.80 14.03
CA ASN A 31 6.77 -24.72 15.43
C ASN A 31 5.93 -23.74 16.26
N PRO A 32 5.39 -24.13 17.43
CA PRO A 32 4.50 -23.28 18.23
C PRO A 32 5.18 -22.16 19.04
N ASP A 33 6.50 -22.18 19.23
CA ASP A 33 7.14 -21.43 20.34
C ASP A 33 8.19 -20.38 19.92
N ASN A 34 8.08 -19.75 18.74
CA ASN A 34 8.96 -18.61 18.43
C ASN A 34 8.21 -17.51 17.67
N LEU A 35 8.18 -16.31 18.25
CA LEU A 35 7.36 -15.17 17.81
C LEU A 35 7.68 -14.61 16.41
N ASN A 36 8.66 -15.16 15.69
CA ASN A 36 8.99 -14.77 14.32
C ASN A 36 9.14 -16.03 13.46
N ALA A 37 8.03 -16.48 12.86
CA ALA A 37 8.00 -17.72 12.08
C ALA A 37 8.89 -17.70 10.82
N SER A 38 9.34 -16.53 10.36
CA SER A 38 10.33 -16.36 9.27
C SER A 38 10.86 -14.92 9.25
N GLU A 39 12.19 -14.76 9.17
CA GLU A 39 12.86 -13.46 9.04
C GLU A 39 13.70 -13.43 7.75
N ILE A 40 13.60 -12.35 6.98
CA ILE A 40 14.44 -12.11 5.79
C ILE A 40 15.46 -11.04 6.18
N LYS A 41 16.73 -11.44 6.36
CA LYS A 41 17.83 -10.54 6.70
C LYS A 41 18.58 -10.10 5.46
N ALA A 42 18.76 -8.79 5.30
CA ALA A 42 19.66 -8.20 4.32
C ALA A 42 20.32 -6.96 4.93
N SER A 43 21.61 -6.77 4.67
CA SER A 43 22.39 -5.67 5.27
C SER A 43 22.15 -4.32 4.57
N ASN A 44 21.76 -4.35 3.30
CA ASN A 44 21.66 -3.16 2.45
C ASN A 44 20.45 -3.20 1.49
N ASN A 45 19.63 -4.25 1.53
CA ASN A 45 18.48 -4.47 0.64
C ASN A 45 17.25 -4.89 1.47
N GLY A 46 16.08 -4.95 0.85
CA GLY A 46 14.84 -5.38 1.50
C GLY A 46 14.05 -6.40 0.68
N LEU A 47 12.89 -6.80 1.19
CA LEU A 47 11.93 -7.61 0.44
C LEU A 47 11.20 -6.72 -0.57
N LEU A 48 11.37 -7.00 -1.86
CA LEU A 48 10.53 -6.42 -2.90
C LEU A 48 9.22 -7.21 -2.99
N VAL A 49 8.14 -6.61 -2.51
CA VAL A 49 6.77 -7.10 -2.71
C VAL A 49 6.34 -6.68 -4.13
N PRO A 50 5.58 -7.51 -4.89
CA PRO A 50 5.08 -7.12 -6.21
C PRO A 50 4.38 -5.76 -6.19
N SER A 51 4.81 -4.85 -7.08
CA SER A 51 4.16 -3.55 -7.28
C SER A 51 3.02 -3.70 -8.29
N VAL A 52 1.82 -3.25 -7.91
CA VAL A 52 0.65 -3.27 -8.78
C VAL A 52 0.13 -1.85 -8.95
N TYR A 53 -0.03 -1.41 -10.20
CA TYR A 53 -0.64 -0.12 -10.50
C TYR A 53 -2.15 -0.20 -10.29
N ARG A 54 -2.72 0.64 -9.42
CA ARG A 54 -4.14 0.56 -9.02
C ARG A 54 -4.81 1.93 -8.97
N THR A 55 -6.02 2.04 -9.50
CA THR A 55 -6.77 3.31 -9.58
C THR A 55 -7.90 3.44 -8.55
N SER A 56 -8.22 2.38 -7.78
CA SER A 56 -9.28 2.40 -6.76
C SER A 56 -9.11 1.31 -5.70
N THR A 57 -9.51 1.58 -4.46
CA THR A 57 -9.46 0.66 -3.31
C THR A 57 -10.60 -0.35 -3.26
N ILE A 58 -11.61 -0.18 -4.14
CA ILE A 58 -12.84 -0.97 -4.20
C ILE A 58 -12.68 -2.19 -5.12
N PHE A 59 -11.83 -2.10 -6.15
CA PHE A 59 -11.64 -3.18 -7.13
C PHE A 59 -10.58 -4.18 -6.64
N SER A 60 -10.89 -5.47 -6.80
CA SER A 60 -10.06 -6.62 -6.45
C SER A 60 -8.89 -6.87 -7.41
N ASP A 61 -8.71 -6.01 -8.42
CA ASP A 61 -7.59 -6.12 -9.35
C ASP A 61 -6.24 -6.05 -8.60
N PRO A 62 -5.30 -6.95 -8.94
CA PRO A 62 -5.25 -7.78 -10.15
C PRO A 62 -5.76 -9.23 -9.97
N LEU A 63 -6.31 -9.61 -8.82
CA LEU A 63 -6.61 -11.01 -8.48
C LEU A 63 -8.06 -11.43 -8.74
N GLY A 64 -8.93 -10.54 -9.21
CA GLY A 64 -10.36 -10.83 -9.43
C GLY A 64 -11.19 -10.92 -8.14
N SER A 65 -10.61 -11.31 -7.00
CA SER A 65 -11.21 -11.23 -5.67
C SER A 65 -10.20 -10.80 -4.59
N HIS A 66 -10.67 -10.13 -3.54
CA HIS A 66 -9.83 -9.80 -2.39
C HIS A 66 -9.45 -11.06 -1.62
N VAL A 67 -8.17 -11.18 -1.25
CA VAL A 67 -7.68 -12.25 -0.38
C VAL A 67 -7.27 -11.59 0.93
N GLU A 68 -7.95 -11.95 2.02
CA GLU A 68 -7.69 -11.40 3.35
C GLU A 68 -6.20 -11.58 3.72
N VAL A 69 -5.61 -10.54 4.34
CA VAL A 69 -4.21 -10.50 4.80
C VAL A 69 -3.15 -10.38 3.68
N MET A 70 -3.54 -10.23 2.41
CA MET A 70 -2.57 -9.93 1.35
C MET A 70 -2.01 -8.51 1.50
N ARG A 71 -0.68 -8.33 1.37
CA ARG A 71 0.00 -7.04 1.40
C ARG A 71 0.62 -6.69 0.04
N ILE A 72 0.48 -5.45 -0.40
CA ILE A 72 1.05 -4.93 -1.64
C ILE A 72 1.62 -3.53 -1.44
N TYR A 73 2.46 -3.09 -2.38
CA TYR A 73 2.80 -1.67 -2.54
C TYR A 73 2.07 -1.10 -3.76
N SER A 74 1.33 0.00 -3.58
CA SER A 74 0.73 0.77 -4.67
C SER A 74 1.63 1.94 -5.02
N SER A 75 1.90 2.15 -6.30
CA SER A 75 2.62 3.34 -6.81
C SER A 75 1.68 4.40 -7.40
N ALA A 76 0.37 4.19 -7.31
CA ALA A 76 -0.60 5.10 -7.90
C ALA A 76 -0.86 6.31 -7.02
N ASN A 77 -1.08 7.46 -7.65
CA ASN A 77 -1.40 8.73 -7.02
C ASN A 77 -2.66 9.32 -7.69
N SER A 78 -3.78 8.63 -7.53
CA SER A 78 -5.04 8.98 -8.19
C SER A 78 -6.23 8.55 -7.34
N GLY A 79 -7.27 9.38 -7.30
CA GLY A 79 -8.44 9.17 -6.45
C GLY A 79 -8.06 9.15 -4.96
N ASN A 80 -8.49 8.11 -4.25
CA ASN A 80 -8.20 7.91 -2.82
C ASN A 80 -6.95 7.05 -2.57
N ILE A 81 -6.13 6.79 -3.59
CA ILE A 81 -4.91 5.99 -3.45
C ILE A 81 -3.70 6.91 -3.46
N VAL A 82 -2.92 6.81 -2.39
CA VAL A 82 -1.60 7.43 -2.24
C VAL A 82 -0.53 6.34 -2.37
N PRO A 83 0.65 6.61 -2.97
CA PRO A 83 1.72 5.64 -3.02
C PRO A 83 2.13 5.15 -1.63
N GLY A 84 2.15 3.83 -1.42
CA GLY A 84 2.37 3.26 -0.09
C GLY A 84 2.04 1.77 0.01
N PHE A 85 2.24 1.21 1.21
CA PHE A 85 1.86 -0.18 1.51
C PHE A 85 0.36 -0.28 1.81
N TYR A 86 -0.26 -1.37 1.37
CA TYR A 86 -1.67 -1.68 1.63
C TYR A 86 -1.79 -3.15 2.05
N TYR A 87 -2.80 -3.46 2.86
CA TYR A 87 -3.28 -4.82 3.07
C TYR A 87 -4.73 -4.96 2.62
N SER A 88 -5.16 -6.17 2.27
CA SER A 88 -6.57 -6.45 2.03
C SER A 88 -7.24 -7.00 3.29
N ASP A 89 -8.41 -6.47 3.62
CA ASP A 89 -9.27 -6.95 4.71
C ASP A 89 -10.30 -8.00 4.24
N GLY A 90 -10.11 -8.55 3.03
CA GLY A 90 -11.05 -9.49 2.40
C GLY A 90 -12.20 -8.85 1.64
N SER A 91 -12.42 -7.53 1.77
CA SER A 91 -13.46 -6.79 1.03
C SER A 91 -12.92 -5.56 0.29
N LYS A 92 -11.88 -4.91 0.83
CA LYS A 92 -11.24 -3.72 0.30
C LYS A 92 -9.75 -3.74 0.59
N TRP A 93 -9.06 -2.71 0.09
CA TRP A 93 -7.67 -2.44 0.43
C TRP A 93 -7.56 -1.30 1.43
N VAL A 94 -6.79 -1.54 2.48
CA VAL A 94 -6.53 -0.60 3.57
C VAL A 94 -5.06 -0.23 3.53
N GLY A 95 -4.77 1.06 3.44
CA GLY A 95 -3.39 1.53 3.41
C GLY A 95 -2.76 1.50 4.80
N ILE A 96 -1.47 1.18 4.84
CA ILE A 96 -0.63 1.15 6.03
C ILE A 96 0.19 2.44 6.00
N PHE A 97 -0.31 3.46 6.68
CA PHE A 97 0.34 4.76 6.76
C PHE A 97 0.83 5.01 8.18
N SER A 98 2.05 5.54 8.31
CA SER A 98 2.48 6.21 9.52
C SER A 98 2.05 7.67 9.42
N THR A 99 0.87 8.01 9.96
CA THR A 99 0.55 9.40 10.20
C THR A 99 1.23 9.80 11.52
N ASP A 100 2.07 10.84 11.49
CA ASP A 100 2.51 11.53 12.73
C ASP A 100 1.30 12.09 13.52
N ASP A 101 0.12 12.11 12.91
CA ASP A 101 -1.17 12.35 13.53
C ASP A 101 -1.88 11.01 13.81
N ALA A 102 -1.69 10.47 15.02
CA ALA A 102 -2.29 9.21 15.50
C ALA A 102 -3.82 9.30 15.77
N GLU A 103 -4.54 10.16 15.07
CA GLU A 103 -6.01 10.20 15.13
C GLU A 103 -6.56 9.51 13.90
N THR A 104 -6.84 8.22 14.08
CA THR A 104 -7.47 7.31 13.11
C THR A 104 -6.52 6.96 11.97
N GLY A 105 -6.09 5.70 11.86
CA GLY A 105 -5.42 5.14 10.67
C GLY A 105 -6.29 5.15 9.40
N ALA A 106 -7.20 6.11 9.27
CA ALA A 106 -7.89 6.47 8.07
C ALA A 106 -6.99 7.38 7.23
N LEU A 107 -7.10 7.25 5.92
CA LEU A 107 -6.56 8.23 4.99
C LEU A 107 -7.02 9.64 5.40
N PRO A 108 -6.16 10.68 5.30
CA PRO A 108 -6.62 12.04 5.45
C PRO A 108 -7.78 12.27 4.47
N VAL A 109 -8.97 12.52 5.00
CA VAL A 109 -10.16 12.80 4.20
C VAL A 109 -10.03 14.23 3.73
N ILE A 110 -10.02 14.44 2.42
CA ILE A 110 -9.94 15.78 1.84
C ILE A 110 -11.10 16.63 2.38
N GLY A 111 -10.80 17.80 2.92
CA GLY A 111 -11.77 18.71 3.51
C GLY A 111 -12.05 18.49 4.99
N ASP A 112 -11.33 17.58 5.66
CA ASP A 112 -11.40 17.46 7.12
C ASP A 112 -10.91 18.73 7.82
N LEU A 113 -11.55 19.08 8.94
CA LEU A 113 -11.16 20.20 9.77
C LEU A 113 -10.44 19.68 11.01
N LYS A 114 -9.20 20.13 11.21
CA LYS A 114 -8.40 19.81 12.40
C LYS A 114 -7.98 21.08 13.10
N GLN A 115 -8.26 21.18 14.39
CA GLN A 115 -7.73 22.27 15.23
C GLN A 115 -6.25 22.01 15.56
N SER A 116 -5.45 23.06 15.45
CA SER A 116 -4.01 23.00 15.73
C SER A 116 -3.51 24.36 16.21
N PHE A 117 -2.45 24.35 17.01
CA PHE A 117 -1.75 25.55 17.46
C PHE A 117 -0.58 25.92 16.53
N ARG A 118 -0.39 25.20 15.42
CA ARG A 118 0.67 25.46 14.44
C ARG A 118 0.31 26.62 13.52
N THR A 119 1.33 27.38 13.12
CA THR A 119 1.22 28.59 12.27
C THR A 119 1.59 28.35 10.81
N ASN A 120 1.87 27.09 10.42
CA ASN A 120 2.31 26.72 9.08
C ASN A 120 1.65 25.43 8.61
N ASP A 121 1.55 25.27 7.30
CA ASP A 121 1.10 24.03 6.67
C ASP A 121 1.99 22.84 7.05
N TYR A 122 1.37 21.67 7.19
CA TYR A 122 2.10 20.45 7.50
C TYR A 122 1.33 19.21 7.06
N ASN A 123 2.03 18.15 6.65
CA ASN A 123 1.46 16.83 6.35
C ASN A 123 0.20 16.86 5.44
N GLY A 124 0.19 17.74 4.42
CA GLY A 124 -0.93 17.92 3.50
C GLY A 124 -2.10 18.77 4.04
N ARG A 125 -2.01 19.25 5.29
CA ARG A 125 -2.97 20.17 5.91
C ARG A 125 -2.56 21.61 5.63
N CYS A 126 -3.54 22.43 5.23
CA CYS A 126 -3.38 23.85 4.99
C CYS A 126 -3.97 24.65 6.17
N THR A 127 -3.30 25.71 6.62
CA THR A 127 -3.91 26.65 7.56
C THR A 127 -5.04 27.44 6.90
N LEU A 128 -6.15 27.59 7.62
CA LEU A 128 -7.35 28.30 7.16
C LEU A 128 -7.27 29.78 7.56
N GLU A 129 -6.45 30.53 6.83
CA GLU A 129 -6.13 31.95 7.11
C GLU A 129 -6.56 32.89 5.96
N GLY A 130 -7.47 32.47 5.09
CA GLY A 130 -7.99 33.35 4.04
C GLY A 130 -7.07 33.56 2.82
N ARG A 131 -5.90 32.92 2.76
CA ARG A 131 -4.94 33.09 1.64
C ARG A 131 -5.47 32.53 0.32
N THR A 132 -4.91 33.00 -0.80
CA THR A 132 -5.31 32.56 -2.14
C THR A 132 -4.93 31.10 -2.39
N LEU A 133 -5.77 30.35 -3.11
CA LEU A 133 -5.46 28.97 -3.51
C LEU A 133 -4.18 28.87 -4.34
N SER A 134 -3.89 29.91 -5.13
CA SER A 134 -2.66 30.00 -5.92
C SER A 134 -1.37 30.01 -5.10
N SER A 135 -1.44 30.28 -3.79
CA SER A 135 -0.29 30.20 -2.87
C SER A 135 0.00 28.78 -2.37
N LEU A 136 -0.91 27.84 -2.62
CA LEU A 136 -0.79 26.44 -2.19
C LEU A 136 0.01 25.60 -3.19
N SER A 137 0.43 24.41 -2.79
CA SER A 137 0.99 23.43 -3.73
C SER A 137 -0.05 23.03 -4.81
N ALA A 138 0.42 22.63 -5.99
CA ALA A 138 -0.47 22.18 -7.07
C ALA A 138 -1.38 21.02 -6.65
N SER A 139 -0.90 20.14 -5.77
CA SER A 139 -1.71 19.06 -5.20
C SER A 139 -2.83 19.59 -4.30
N ALA A 140 -2.54 20.57 -3.43
CA ALA A 140 -3.54 21.17 -2.55
C ALA A 140 -4.58 21.99 -3.34
N GLN A 141 -4.18 22.64 -4.44
CA GLN A 141 -5.11 23.30 -5.37
C GLN A 141 -6.09 22.29 -5.98
N ALA A 142 -5.59 21.18 -6.52
CA ALA A 142 -6.44 20.13 -7.08
C ALA A 142 -7.39 19.50 -6.04
N MET A 143 -6.96 19.40 -4.78
CA MET A 143 -7.82 18.95 -3.68
C MET A 143 -8.87 20.00 -3.29
N ALA A 144 -8.53 21.29 -3.29
CA ALA A 144 -9.49 22.36 -3.03
C ALA A 144 -10.60 22.39 -4.11
N ASP A 145 -10.22 22.20 -5.37
CA ASP A 145 -11.16 22.10 -6.48
C ASP A 145 -12.11 20.90 -6.33
N SER A 146 -11.63 19.77 -5.80
CA SER A 146 -12.46 18.56 -5.62
C SER A 146 -13.54 18.72 -4.54
N ILE A 147 -13.37 19.67 -3.61
CA ILE A 147 -14.36 20.06 -2.60
C ILE A 147 -15.00 21.43 -2.89
N ALA A 148 -14.87 21.92 -4.11
CA ALA A 148 -15.46 23.16 -4.60
C ALA A 148 -15.07 24.43 -3.82
N ILE A 149 -13.87 24.47 -3.23
CA ILE A 149 -13.30 25.71 -2.70
C ILE A 149 -12.64 26.46 -3.87
N THR A 150 -13.06 27.70 -4.12
CA THR A 150 -12.54 28.54 -5.22
C THR A 150 -12.03 29.88 -4.70
N GLY A 151 -10.99 30.43 -5.35
CA GLY A 151 -10.42 31.74 -5.01
C GLY A 151 -9.49 31.68 -3.79
N ASN A 152 -10.06 31.75 -2.59
CA ASN A 152 -9.33 31.81 -1.32
C ASN A 152 -9.74 30.65 -0.41
N LEU A 153 -8.80 30.18 0.41
CA LEU A 153 -9.15 29.29 1.52
C LEU A 153 -10.11 30.01 2.48
N PRO A 154 -11.03 29.30 3.14
CA PRO A 154 -11.78 29.85 4.26
C PRO A 154 -10.84 30.44 5.34
N ASP A 155 -11.23 31.56 5.95
CA ASP A 155 -10.55 32.12 7.12
C ASP A 155 -11.27 31.64 8.38
N ALA A 156 -10.57 30.86 9.19
CA ALA A 156 -11.06 30.32 10.46
C ALA A 156 -10.48 31.05 11.68
N LYS A 157 -9.74 32.14 11.50
CA LYS A 157 -9.13 32.88 12.62
C LYS A 157 -10.21 33.40 13.57
N ASN A 158 -10.07 33.08 14.85
CA ASN A 158 -11.06 33.38 15.90
C ASN A 158 -12.48 32.87 15.60
N GLY A 159 -12.62 31.94 14.65
CA GLY A 159 -13.89 31.33 14.27
C GLY A 159 -14.26 30.18 15.21
N VAL A 160 -15.55 29.98 15.44
CA VAL A 160 -16.08 28.80 16.11
C VAL A 160 -16.89 27.99 15.10
N LEU A 161 -16.62 26.69 15.01
CA LEU A 161 -17.41 25.79 14.18
C LEU A 161 -18.81 25.65 14.79
N LYS A 162 -19.83 25.92 13.98
CA LYS A 162 -21.24 25.72 14.33
C LYS A 162 -21.85 24.72 13.36
N THR A 163 -22.62 23.79 13.88
CA THR A 163 -23.36 22.84 13.05
C THR A 163 -24.45 23.59 12.28
N GLY A 164 -24.59 23.30 10.98
CA GLY A 164 -25.75 23.76 10.20
C GLY A 164 -27.04 23.18 10.78
N THR A 165 -28.08 23.99 10.85
CA THR A 165 -29.46 23.56 11.14
C THR A 165 -30.12 22.97 9.91
#